data_AF-A0AAV4XHQ7-F1
#
_entry.id   AF-A0AAV4XHQ7-F1
#
_cell.length_a   1.000
_cell.length_b   1.000
_cell.length_c   1.000
_cell.angle_alpha   90.00
_cell.angle_beta   90.00
_cell.angle_gamma   90.00
#
_symmetry.space_group_name_H-M   'P 1'
#
loop_
_entity.id
_entity.type
_entity.pdbx_description
1 polymer ?
#
loop_
_entity_poly.entity_id
_entity_poly.type
_entity_poly.pdbx_seq_one_letter_code
_entity_poly.pdbx_strand_id
1 'polypeptide(L)'
;MSSQKFESLEDDFIASRGKLTSKIEDLTARSAGQARKNLAREIQRDLDDAQGLIEDLEIEIKAAPYPFRTQMNNRLKGYRQDLNLLKKKVAQSENSAASSRNQLLGTTQPSTSPFSSASNNRGRLLQINDTINRTTESVNRTQQIAAETDQVGIAVVDELGTQRESLIRTKERLVDTDANLSKSRKILRSMYRRVMTNKLILIVIILLEIAILCGVVYYRFLR
;
A
#
# COMPACT_ATOMS: atom_id res chain seq x y z
N MET A 1 12.06 -19.81 8.59
CA MET A 1 10.63 -20.16 8.74
C MET A 1 9.67 -18.97 8.58
N SER A 2 10.11 -17.70 8.61
CA SER A 2 9.18 -16.53 8.53
C SER A 2 8.59 -16.24 7.13
N SER A 3 9.20 -16.69 6.03
CA SER A 3 8.66 -16.44 4.67
C SER A 3 7.37 -17.19 4.38
N GLN A 4 7.29 -18.47 4.76
CA GLN A 4 6.13 -19.32 4.43
C GLN A 4 4.85 -18.87 5.15
N LYS A 5 4.99 -18.41 6.39
CA LYS A 5 3.86 -17.89 7.17
C LYS A 5 3.36 -16.55 6.64
N PHE A 6 4.28 -15.71 6.13
CA PHE A 6 3.91 -14.49 5.45
C PHE A 6 3.16 -14.78 4.14
N GLU A 7 3.64 -15.73 3.34
CA GLU A 7 3.01 -16.13 2.08
C GLU A 7 1.60 -16.70 2.30
N SER A 8 1.39 -17.56 3.31
CA SER A 8 0.05 -18.06 3.63
C SER A 8 -0.92 -16.96 4.06
N LEU A 9 -0.45 -16.00 4.85
CA LEU A 9 -1.26 -14.84 5.26
C LEU A 9 -1.55 -13.90 4.08
N GLU A 10 -0.62 -13.77 3.14
CA GLU A 10 -0.78 -12.99 1.92
C GLU A 10 -1.87 -13.62 1.02
N ASP A 11 -1.84 -14.94 0.86
CA ASP A 11 -2.87 -15.68 0.11
C ASP A 11 -4.26 -15.58 0.77
N ASP A 12 -4.33 -15.70 2.10
CA ASP A 12 -5.57 -15.56 2.86
C ASP A 12 -6.15 -14.13 2.72
N PHE A 13 -5.30 -13.10 2.76
CA PHE A 13 -5.71 -11.72 2.54
C PHE A 13 -6.23 -11.50 1.11
N ILE A 14 -5.54 -12.03 0.10
CA ILE A 14 -5.96 -11.92 -1.31
C ILE A 14 -7.31 -12.62 -1.54
N ALA A 15 -7.49 -13.81 -0.97
CA ALA A 15 -8.75 -14.54 -1.04
C ALA A 15 -9.90 -13.78 -0.35
N SER A 16 -9.64 -13.20 0.84
CA SER A 16 -10.61 -12.38 1.57
C SER A 16 -10.99 -11.12 0.77
N ARG A 17 -10.01 -10.41 0.20
CA ARG A 17 -10.24 -9.24 -0.65
C ARG A 17 -11.10 -9.57 -1.88
N GLY A 18 -10.87 -10.72 -2.51
CA GLY A 18 -11.67 -11.18 -3.66
C GLY A 18 -13.14 -11.41 -3.28
N LYS A 19 -13.38 -12.12 -2.16
CA LYS A 19 -14.73 -12.33 -1.61
C LYS A 19 -15.41 -11.01 -1.27
N LEU A 20 -14.70 -10.10 -0.59
CA LEU A 20 -15.22 -8.80 -0.20
C LEU A 20 -15.59 -7.94 -1.41
N THR A 21 -14.77 -7.97 -2.47
CA THR A 21 -15.05 -7.25 -3.72
C THR A 21 -16.33 -7.74 -4.39
N SER A 22 -16.51 -9.06 -4.52
CA SER A 22 -17.72 -9.65 -5.09
C SER A 22 -18.97 -9.35 -4.26
N LYS A 23 -18.87 -9.44 -2.91
CA LYS A 23 -19.99 -9.08 -2.02
C LYS A 23 -20.36 -7.59 -2.10
N ILE A 24 -19.38 -6.69 -2.27
CA ILE A 24 -19.63 -5.26 -2.45
C ILE A 24 -20.34 -4.98 -3.77
N GLU A 25 -19.99 -5.69 -4.84
CA GLU A 25 -20.66 -5.60 -6.14
C GLU A 25 -22.12 -6.08 -6.06
N ASP A 26 -22.36 -7.22 -5.40
CA ASP A 26 -23.71 -7.73 -5.11
C ASP A 26 -24.54 -6.77 -4.25
N LEU A 27 -23.92 -6.11 -3.26
CA LEU A 27 -24.58 -5.12 -2.42
C LEU A 27 -24.97 -3.87 -3.22
N THR A 28 -24.14 -3.48 -4.19
CA THR A 28 -24.38 -2.35 -5.08
C THR A 28 -25.49 -2.65 -6.09
N ALA A 29 -25.57 -3.89 -6.58
CA ALA A 29 -26.63 -4.34 -7.49
C ALA A 29 -28.01 -4.48 -6.81
N ARG A 30 -28.07 -4.75 -5.50
CA ARG A 30 -29.33 -4.91 -4.75
C ARG A 30 -29.92 -3.54 -4.35
N SER A 31 -31.12 -3.21 -4.87
CA SER A 31 -31.68 -1.86 -4.79
C SER A 31 -32.39 -1.46 -3.48
N ALA A 32 -32.80 -2.37 -2.59
CA ALA A 32 -33.21 -2.08 -1.20
C ALA A 32 -33.64 -3.36 -0.47
N GLY A 33 -33.58 -3.37 0.88
CA GLY A 33 -34.27 -4.37 1.71
C GLY A 33 -33.50 -4.88 2.92
N GLN A 34 -34.15 -5.77 3.70
CA GLN A 34 -33.57 -6.46 4.86
C GLN A 34 -32.34 -7.31 4.45
N ALA A 35 -32.39 -7.95 3.29
CA ALA A 35 -31.28 -8.75 2.73
C ALA A 35 -30.03 -7.91 2.47
N ARG A 36 -30.18 -6.64 2.05
CA ARG A 36 -29.05 -5.72 1.87
C ARG A 36 -28.42 -5.32 3.19
N LYS A 37 -29.22 -5.07 4.23
CA LYS A 37 -28.70 -4.75 5.58
C LYS A 37 -27.94 -5.94 6.19
N ASN A 38 -28.41 -7.17 5.95
CA ASN A 38 -27.72 -8.37 6.39
C ASN A 38 -26.38 -8.55 5.65
N LEU A 39 -26.36 -8.38 4.33
CA LEU A 39 -25.13 -8.37 3.52
C LEU A 39 -24.17 -7.25 3.92
N ALA A 40 -24.67 -6.06 4.25
CA ALA A 40 -23.84 -4.94 4.73
C ALA A 40 -23.13 -5.30 6.03
N ARG A 41 -23.84 -5.90 7.00
CA ARG A 41 -23.25 -6.36 8.27
C ARG A 41 -22.22 -7.47 8.06
N GLU A 42 -22.49 -8.38 7.13
CA GLU A 42 -21.56 -9.46 6.78
C GLU A 42 -20.28 -8.91 6.14
N ILE A 43 -20.42 -7.97 5.19
CA ILE A 43 -19.29 -7.25 4.58
C ILE A 43 -18.50 -6.49 5.63
N GLN A 44 -19.16 -5.85 6.60
CA GLN A 44 -18.49 -5.12 7.66
C GLN A 44 -17.64 -6.06 8.54
N ARG A 45 -18.18 -7.23 8.89
CA ARG A 45 -17.45 -8.25 9.62
C ARG A 45 -16.25 -8.79 8.83
N ASP A 46 -16.45 -9.12 7.56
CA ASP A 46 -15.36 -9.59 6.68
C ASP A 46 -14.28 -8.52 6.49
N LEU A 47 -14.66 -7.24 6.56
CA LEU A 47 -13.75 -6.10 6.46
C LEU A 47 -12.92 -5.96 7.75
N ASP A 48 -13.53 -6.14 8.92
CA ASP A 48 -12.82 -6.19 10.20
C ASP A 48 -11.85 -7.39 10.27
N ASP A 49 -12.28 -8.57 9.78
CA ASP A 49 -11.43 -9.76 9.68
C ASP A 49 -10.23 -9.50 8.73
N ALA A 50 -10.45 -8.84 7.59
CA ALA A 50 -9.38 -8.44 6.67
C ALA A 50 -8.42 -7.40 7.28
N GLN A 51 -8.89 -6.53 8.19
CA GLN A 51 -8.00 -5.65 8.94
C GLN A 51 -7.13 -6.42 9.92
N GLY A 52 -7.68 -7.42 10.61
CA GLY A 52 -6.91 -8.32 11.47
C GLY A 52 -5.79 -9.03 10.72
N LEU A 53 -6.07 -9.53 9.51
CA LEU A 53 -5.05 -10.15 8.65
C LEU A 53 -3.91 -9.18 8.27
N ILE A 54 -4.21 -7.90 8.03
CA ILE A 54 -3.18 -6.88 7.79
C ILE A 54 -2.32 -6.64 9.03
N GLU A 55 -2.92 -6.67 10.22
CA GLU A 55 -2.19 -6.50 11.48
C GLU A 55 -1.27 -7.70 11.75
N ASP A 56 -1.73 -8.92 11.48
CA ASP A 56 -0.92 -10.14 11.56
C ASP A 56 0.25 -10.13 10.55
N LEU A 57 0.00 -9.66 9.32
CA LEU A 57 1.05 -9.44 8.32
C LEU A 57 2.08 -8.41 8.80
N GLU A 58 1.66 -7.34 9.47
CA GLU A 58 2.57 -6.34 10.02
C GLU A 58 3.46 -6.90 11.14
N ILE A 59 2.89 -7.75 12.01
CA ILE A 59 3.65 -8.45 13.06
C ILE A 59 4.70 -9.37 12.46
N GLU A 60 4.34 -10.16 11.43
CA GLU A 60 5.25 -11.08 10.76
C GLU A 60 6.36 -10.31 10.00
N ILE A 61 6.06 -9.15 9.41
CA ILE A 61 7.06 -8.25 8.80
C ILE A 61 8.05 -7.74 9.85
N LYS A 62 7.57 -7.39 11.06
CA LYS A 62 8.44 -6.97 12.18
C LYS A 62 9.32 -8.10 12.69
N ALA A 63 8.92 -9.36 12.51
CA ALA A 63 9.72 -10.54 12.86
C ALA A 63 10.71 -10.96 11.75
N ALA A 64 10.47 -10.58 10.49
CA ALA A 64 11.28 -11.00 9.34
C ALA A 64 12.70 -10.36 9.29
N PRO A 65 13.67 -10.97 8.57
CA PRO A 65 15.02 -10.40 8.38
C PRO A 65 15.03 -9.10 7.56
N TYR A 66 15.95 -8.19 7.87
CA TYR A 66 16.09 -6.86 7.26
C TYR A 66 15.99 -6.79 5.71
N PRO A 67 16.64 -7.68 4.92
CA PRO A 67 16.58 -7.57 3.45
C PRO A 67 15.17 -7.78 2.86
N PHE A 68 14.30 -8.54 3.53
CA PHE A 68 12.94 -8.80 3.06
C PHE A 68 11.92 -7.78 3.58
N ARG A 69 12.24 -7.07 4.67
CA ARG A 69 11.33 -6.07 5.28
C ARG A 69 10.93 -4.96 4.32
N THR A 70 11.85 -4.46 3.49
CA THR A 70 11.55 -3.35 2.56
C THR A 70 10.54 -3.77 1.50
N GLN A 71 10.70 -4.97 0.93
CA GLN A 71 9.77 -5.50 -0.06
C GLN A 71 8.40 -5.79 0.56
N MET A 72 8.37 -6.44 1.73
CA MET A 72 7.11 -6.76 2.41
C MET A 72 6.37 -5.50 2.90
N ASN A 73 7.08 -4.46 3.37
CA ASN A 73 6.46 -3.17 3.73
C ASN A 73 5.81 -2.47 2.53
N ASN A 74 6.42 -2.54 1.35
CA ASN A 74 5.82 -1.97 0.15
C ASN A 74 4.52 -2.70 -0.23
N ARG A 75 4.48 -4.03 -0.07
CA ARG A 75 3.25 -4.81 -0.28
C ARG A 75 2.18 -4.50 0.77
N LEU A 76 2.55 -4.42 2.05
CA LEU A 76 1.65 -4.03 3.15
C LEU A 76 1.01 -2.65 2.91
N LYS A 77 1.78 -1.68 2.41
CA LYS A 77 1.25 -0.36 2.03
C LYS A 77 0.19 -0.46 0.93
N GLY A 78 0.42 -1.30 -0.09
CA GLY A 78 -0.57 -1.58 -1.14
C GLY A 78 -1.85 -2.21 -0.57
N TYR A 79 -1.72 -3.21 0.30
CA TYR A 79 -2.86 -3.86 0.94
C TYR A 79 -3.68 -2.93 1.83
N ARG A 80 -3.02 -2.02 2.57
CA ARG A 80 -3.71 -0.97 3.34
C ARG A 80 -4.47 0.00 2.43
N GLN A 81 -3.91 0.37 1.29
CA GLN A 81 -4.60 1.23 0.33
C GLN A 81 -5.82 0.53 -0.27
N ASP A 82 -5.69 -0.74 -0.67
CA ASP A 82 -6.79 -1.54 -1.19
C ASP A 82 -7.94 -1.68 -0.17
N LEU A 83 -7.63 -1.94 1.10
CA LEU A 83 -8.63 -2.05 2.15
C LEU A 83 -9.36 -0.70 2.36
N ASN A 84 -8.63 0.42 2.34
CA ASN A 84 -9.23 1.76 2.40
C ASN A 84 -10.15 2.06 1.20
N LEU A 85 -9.78 1.61 0.00
CA LEU A 85 -10.63 1.73 -1.18
C LEU A 85 -11.90 0.90 -1.04
N LEU A 86 -11.81 -0.33 -0.52
CA LEU A 86 -12.98 -1.17 -0.25
C LEU A 86 -13.89 -0.54 0.82
N LYS A 87 -13.34 -0.01 1.92
CA LYS A 87 -14.10 0.75 2.93
C LYS A 87 -14.88 1.90 2.30
N LYS A 88 -14.23 2.68 1.43
CA LYS A 88 -14.87 3.80 0.74
C LYS A 88 -16.00 3.33 -0.19
N LYS A 89 -15.81 2.22 -0.92
CA LYS A 89 -16.85 1.65 -1.77
C LYS A 89 -18.07 1.18 -0.97
N VAL A 90 -17.86 0.56 0.19
CA VAL A 90 -18.96 0.16 1.10
C VAL A 90 -19.74 1.39 1.58
N ALA A 91 -19.05 2.40 2.11
CA ALA A 91 -19.67 3.63 2.61
C ALA A 91 -20.41 4.41 1.50
N GLN A 92 -19.86 4.44 0.28
CA GLN A 92 -20.52 5.05 -0.87
C GLN A 92 -21.79 4.29 -1.27
N SER A 93 -21.73 2.95 -1.28
CA SER A 93 -22.88 2.11 -1.58
C SER A 93 -24.01 2.31 -0.57
N GLU A 94 -23.70 2.40 0.73
CA GLU A 94 -24.70 2.71 1.78
C GLU A 94 -25.35 4.09 1.59
N ASN A 95 -24.56 5.13 1.28
CA ASN A 95 -25.06 6.49 1.11
C ASN A 95 -25.92 6.68 -0.15
N SER A 96 -25.62 5.98 -1.24
CA SER A 96 -26.44 6.03 -2.48
C SER A 96 -27.90 5.61 -2.23
N ALA A 97 -28.16 4.72 -1.27
CA ALA A 97 -29.53 4.32 -0.90
C ALA A 97 -30.28 5.39 -0.07
N ALA A 98 -29.57 6.25 0.67
CA ALA A 98 -30.17 7.34 1.44
C ALA A 98 -30.57 8.51 0.52
N SER A 99 -29.75 8.85 -0.47
CA SER A 99 -30.04 9.90 -1.45
C SER A 99 -31.22 9.57 -2.36
N SER A 100 -31.36 8.32 -2.82
CA SER A 100 -32.53 7.92 -3.62
C SER A 100 -33.84 7.97 -2.84
N ARG A 101 -33.81 7.70 -1.52
CA ARG A 101 -35.01 7.83 -0.66
C ARG A 101 -35.39 9.30 -0.44
N ASN A 102 -34.41 10.20 -0.32
CA ASN A 102 -34.67 11.62 -0.10
C ASN A 102 -35.20 12.32 -1.36
N GLN A 103 -34.81 11.86 -2.56
CA GLN A 103 -35.37 12.36 -3.83
C GLN A 103 -36.80 11.86 -4.09
N LEU A 104 -37.14 10.63 -3.65
CA LEU A 104 -38.49 10.07 -3.82
C LEU A 104 -39.53 10.62 -2.82
N LEU A 105 -39.10 11.23 -1.71
CA LEU A 105 -39.99 11.83 -0.71
C LEU A 105 -40.10 13.37 -0.81
N GLY A 106 -39.38 14.00 -1.75
CA GLY A 106 -39.19 15.47 -1.78
C GLY A 106 -40.03 16.26 -2.79
N THR A 107 -40.89 15.63 -3.59
CA THR A 107 -41.68 16.31 -4.64
C THR A 107 -43.17 16.36 -4.32
N THR A 108 -43.55 17.11 -3.28
CA THR A 108 -44.91 17.63 -3.13
C THR A 108 -44.83 19.15 -3.04
N GLN A 109 -44.78 19.78 -4.21
CA GLN A 109 -44.83 21.22 -4.38
C GLN A 109 -46.31 21.64 -4.34
N PRO A 110 -46.77 22.48 -3.39
CA PRO A 110 -48.13 22.99 -3.43
C PRO A 110 -48.21 24.13 -4.45
N SER A 111 -48.87 23.88 -5.57
CA SER A 111 -49.33 24.88 -6.51
C SER A 111 -50.27 25.86 -5.80
N THR A 112 -49.84 27.12 -5.61
CA THR A 112 -50.69 28.16 -5.01
C THR A 112 -50.69 29.43 -5.85
N SER A 113 -51.90 29.86 -6.18
CA SER A 113 -52.35 30.94 -7.07
C SER A 113 -51.78 32.34 -6.79
N PRO A 114 -51.66 33.23 -7.79
CA PRO A 114 -51.12 34.59 -7.63
C PRO A 114 -52.22 35.62 -7.28
N PHE A 115 -52.59 35.75 -6.00
CA PHE A 115 -53.40 36.89 -5.56
C PHE A 115 -53.20 37.22 -4.07
N SER A 116 -52.12 37.94 -3.71
CA SER A 116 -52.00 38.68 -2.43
C SER A 116 -50.70 39.50 -2.32
N SER A 117 -50.59 40.59 -3.08
CA SER A 117 -49.29 41.29 -3.28
C SER A 117 -48.88 42.32 -2.21
N ALA A 118 -49.65 42.55 -1.14
CA ALA A 118 -49.29 43.56 -0.12
C ALA A 118 -48.67 42.97 1.17
N SER A 119 -49.06 41.75 1.56
CA SER A 119 -48.46 41.05 2.72
C SER A 119 -47.21 40.23 2.35
N ASN A 120 -47.02 39.94 1.06
CA ASN A 120 -45.90 39.14 0.55
C ASN A 120 -44.53 39.82 0.66
N ASN A 121 -44.47 41.15 0.76
CA ASN A 121 -43.19 41.87 0.80
C ASN A 121 -42.43 41.66 2.12
N ARG A 122 -43.15 41.57 3.25
CA ARG A 122 -42.54 41.30 4.58
C ARG A 122 -42.02 39.86 4.67
N GLY A 123 -42.82 38.89 4.20
CA GLY A 123 -42.41 37.48 4.13
C GLY A 123 -41.22 37.26 3.19
N ARG A 124 -41.19 37.97 2.06
CA ARG A 124 -40.06 37.95 1.11
C ARG A 124 -38.79 38.54 1.70
N LEU A 125 -38.87 39.63 2.47
CA LEU A 125 -37.71 40.22 3.15
C LEU A 125 -37.18 39.31 4.27
N LEU A 126 -38.05 38.67 5.04
CA LEU A 126 -37.65 37.66 6.04
C LEU A 126 -36.97 36.47 5.37
N GLN A 127 -37.54 35.97 4.27
CA GLN A 127 -36.94 34.88 3.50
C GLN A 127 -35.58 35.28 2.92
N ILE A 128 -35.42 36.51 2.42
CA ILE A 128 -34.13 37.04 1.97
C ILE A 128 -33.14 37.08 3.14
N ASN A 129 -33.57 37.52 4.32
CA ASN A 129 -32.72 37.56 5.50
C ASN A 129 -32.28 36.17 5.94
N ASP A 130 -33.18 35.19 5.96
CA ASP A 130 -32.86 33.78 6.25
C ASP A 130 -31.88 33.19 5.23
N THR A 131 -32.03 33.56 3.95
CA THR A 131 -31.13 33.11 2.88
C THR A 131 -29.75 33.73 3.03
N ILE A 132 -29.67 35.02 3.39
CA ILE A 132 -28.41 35.71 3.68
C ILE A 132 -27.74 35.06 4.89
N ASN A 133 -28.47 34.83 5.98
CA ASN A 133 -27.92 34.28 7.21
C ASN A 133 -27.34 32.87 6.97
N ARG A 134 -28.07 32.03 6.20
CA ARG A 134 -27.56 30.73 5.72
C ARG A 134 -26.34 30.85 4.82
N THR A 135 -26.32 31.84 3.94
CA THR A 135 -25.17 32.07 3.05
C THR A 135 -23.96 32.51 3.86
N THR A 136 -24.13 33.38 4.85
CA THR A 136 -23.08 33.81 5.79
C THR A 136 -22.54 32.64 6.59
N GLU A 137 -23.41 31.77 7.11
CA GLU A 137 -22.98 30.55 7.81
C GLU A 137 -22.21 29.60 6.88
N SER A 138 -22.69 29.41 5.64
CA SER A 138 -22.00 28.59 4.64
C SER A 138 -20.64 29.18 4.26
N VAL A 139 -20.51 30.50 4.13
CA VAL A 139 -19.24 31.18 3.84
C VAL A 139 -18.28 31.01 5.00
N ASN A 140 -18.73 31.20 6.24
CA ASN A 140 -17.90 31.04 7.44
C ASN A 140 -17.39 29.59 7.55
N ARG A 141 -18.28 28.61 7.30
CA ARG A 141 -17.90 27.19 7.23
C ARG A 141 -16.88 26.91 6.11
N THR A 142 -17.05 27.53 4.94
CA THR A 142 -16.11 27.38 3.83
C THR A 142 -14.74 27.95 4.17
N GLN A 143 -14.71 29.08 4.87
CA GLN A 143 -13.46 29.70 5.34
C GLN A 143 -12.75 28.82 6.37
N GLN A 144 -13.49 28.19 7.29
CA GLN A 144 -12.93 27.21 8.21
C GLN A 144 -12.35 25.99 7.47
N ILE A 145 -13.11 25.42 6.53
CA ILE A 145 -12.64 24.27 5.73
C ILE A 145 -11.41 24.64 4.90
N ALA A 146 -11.37 25.85 4.33
CA ALA A 146 -10.20 26.35 3.60
C ALA A 146 -8.96 26.44 4.51
N ALA A 147 -9.11 26.96 5.73
CA ALA A 147 -8.03 27.02 6.70
C ALA A 147 -7.55 25.62 7.14
N GLU A 148 -8.46 24.67 7.38
CA GLU A 148 -8.12 23.27 7.66
C GLU A 148 -7.40 22.62 6.46
N THR A 149 -7.83 22.94 5.23
CA THR A 149 -7.20 22.45 4.00
C THR A 149 -5.80 23.02 3.80
N ASP A 150 -5.58 24.30 4.10
CA ASP A 150 -4.25 24.92 4.08
C ASP A 150 -3.30 24.24 5.07
N GLN A 151 -3.80 23.93 6.27
CA GLN A 151 -3.01 23.23 7.28
C GLN A 151 -2.62 21.81 6.84
N VAL A 152 -3.55 21.08 6.20
CA VAL A 152 -3.24 19.78 5.58
C VAL A 152 -2.24 19.95 4.43
N GLY A 153 -2.39 20.98 3.60
CA GLY A 153 -1.46 21.31 2.51
C GLY A 153 -0.03 21.51 3.01
N ILE A 154 0.14 22.26 4.11
CA ILE A 154 1.44 22.47 4.76
C ILE A 154 2.04 21.14 5.24
N ALA A 155 1.25 20.31 5.91
CA ALA A 155 1.70 18.99 6.39
C ALA A 155 2.13 18.07 5.24
N VAL A 156 1.41 18.10 4.11
CA VAL A 156 1.76 17.34 2.91
C VAL A 156 3.08 17.83 2.30
N VAL A 157 3.32 19.15 2.26
CA VAL A 157 4.58 19.70 1.76
C VAL A 157 5.77 19.29 2.64
N ASP A 158 5.60 19.28 3.96
CA ASP A 158 6.64 18.83 4.90
C ASP A 158 6.96 17.34 4.72
N GLU A 159 5.93 16.50 4.60
CA GLU A 159 6.06 15.06 4.31
C GLU A 159 6.77 14.82 2.95
N LEU A 160 6.43 15.57 1.91
CA LEU A 160 7.13 15.48 0.62
C LEU A 160 8.61 15.88 0.74
N GLY A 161 8.92 16.86 1.59
CA GLY A 161 10.29 17.25 1.93
C GLY A 161 11.08 16.11 2.57
N THR A 162 10.50 15.46 3.58
CA THR A 162 11.14 14.31 4.25
C THR A 162 11.28 13.09 3.33
N GLN A 163 10.29 12.82 2.48
CA GLN A 163 10.37 11.77 1.46
C GLN A 163 11.48 12.03 0.44
N ARG A 164 11.63 13.28 -0.02
CA ARG A 164 12.73 13.69 -0.92
C ARG A 164 14.09 13.43 -0.28
N GLU A 165 14.26 13.80 0.98
CA GLU A 165 15.50 13.54 1.73
C GLU A 165 15.79 12.03 1.86
N SER A 166 14.77 11.22 2.15
CA SER A 166 14.91 9.76 2.21
C SER A 166 15.31 9.16 0.85
N LEU A 167 14.75 9.67 -0.25
CA LEU A 167 15.11 9.26 -1.61
C LEU A 167 16.56 9.63 -1.93
N ILE A 168 16.99 10.84 -1.58
CA ILE A 168 18.39 11.29 -1.76
C ILE A 168 19.34 10.37 -1.00
N ARG A 169 19.07 10.07 0.28
CA ARG A 169 19.90 9.13 1.08
C ARG A 169 19.93 7.73 0.50
N THR A 170 18.79 7.25 0.01
CA THR A 170 18.71 5.92 -0.63
C THR A 170 19.53 5.88 -1.91
N LYS A 171 19.49 6.95 -2.70
CA LYS A 171 20.31 7.09 -3.91
C LYS A 171 21.80 7.13 -3.59
N GLU A 172 22.20 7.86 -2.56
CA GLU A 172 23.60 7.92 -2.11
C GLU A 172 24.10 6.54 -1.65
N ARG A 173 23.32 5.85 -0.80
CA ARG A 173 23.63 4.47 -0.38
C ARG A 173 23.74 3.49 -1.55
N LEU A 174 22.92 3.67 -2.59
CA LEU A 174 22.98 2.83 -3.78
C LEU A 174 24.29 3.04 -4.55
N VAL A 175 24.74 4.30 -4.71
CA VAL A 175 26.03 4.64 -5.33
C VAL A 175 27.19 4.07 -4.51
N ASP A 176 27.15 4.20 -3.19
CA ASP A 176 28.16 3.61 -2.30
C ASP A 176 28.18 2.08 -2.38
N THR A 177 27.01 1.46 -2.47
CA THR A 177 26.89 0.00 -2.61
C THR A 177 27.49 -0.47 -3.94
N ASP A 178 27.25 0.24 -5.04
CA ASP A 178 27.83 -0.07 -6.34
C ASP A 178 29.37 0.05 -6.32
N ALA A 179 29.89 1.12 -5.69
CA ALA A 179 31.32 1.30 -5.50
C ALA A 179 31.94 0.17 -4.64
N ASN A 180 31.26 -0.25 -3.57
CA ASN A 180 31.70 -1.37 -2.74
C ASN A 180 31.60 -2.71 -3.45
N LEU A 181 30.62 -2.89 -4.34
CA LEU A 181 30.46 -4.09 -5.15
C LEU A 181 31.58 -4.20 -6.20
N SER A 182 31.99 -3.07 -6.80
CA SER A 182 33.17 -2.99 -7.67
C SER A 182 34.46 -3.36 -6.93
N LYS A 183 34.68 -2.84 -5.72
CA LYS A 183 35.81 -3.23 -4.86
C LYS A 183 35.78 -4.73 -4.52
N SER A 184 34.61 -5.25 -4.16
CA SER A 184 34.41 -6.66 -3.83
C SER A 184 34.73 -7.58 -5.01
N ARG A 185 34.31 -7.21 -6.24
CA ARG A 185 34.68 -7.93 -7.47
C ARG A 185 36.19 -7.94 -7.70
N LYS A 186 36.88 -6.83 -7.43
CA LYS A 186 38.35 -6.75 -7.54
C LYS A 186 39.04 -7.68 -6.55
N ILE A 187 38.56 -7.73 -5.30
CA ILE A 187 39.09 -8.63 -4.27
C ILE A 187 38.84 -10.09 -4.63
N LEU A 188 37.61 -10.45 -5.03
CA LEU A 188 37.27 -11.80 -5.47
C LEU A 188 38.14 -12.25 -6.65
N ARG A 189 38.39 -11.37 -7.63
CA ARG A 189 39.27 -11.67 -8.77
C ARG A 189 40.72 -11.89 -8.34
N SER A 190 41.20 -11.17 -7.34
CA SER A 190 42.53 -11.37 -6.74
C SER A 190 42.61 -12.72 -6.00
N MET A 191 41.60 -13.04 -5.17
CA MET A 191 41.51 -14.34 -4.49
C MET A 191 41.47 -15.50 -5.48
N TYR A 192 40.65 -15.39 -6.53
CA TYR A 192 40.55 -16.41 -7.58
C TYR A 192 41.91 -16.67 -8.26
N ARG A 193 42.66 -15.62 -8.60
CA ARG A 193 44.00 -15.78 -9.19
C ARG A 193 44.96 -16.50 -8.24
N ARG A 194 44.99 -16.12 -6.96
CA ARG A 194 45.85 -16.76 -5.94
C ARG A 194 45.52 -18.25 -5.79
N VAL A 195 44.24 -18.60 -5.76
CA VAL A 195 43.80 -20.00 -5.69
C VAL A 195 44.22 -20.76 -6.96
N MET A 196 44.06 -20.15 -8.14
CA MET A 196 44.46 -20.78 -9.40
C MET A 196 45.98 -21.01 -9.48
N THR A 197 46.80 -20.04 -9.08
CA THR A 197 48.26 -20.20 -9.04
C THR A 197 48.68 -21.28 -8.05
N ASN A 198 48.07 -21.32 -6.86
CA ASN A 198 48.38 -22.35 -5.87
C ASN A 198 48.00 -23.75 -6.38
N LYS A 199 46.85 -23.90 -7.04
CA LYS A 199 46.46 -25.16 -7.68
C LYS A 199 47.44 -25.58 -8.79
N LEU A 200 47.90 -24.65 -9.62
CA LEU A 200 48.85 -24.93 -10.69
C LEU A 200 50.19 -25.41 -10.12
N ILE A 201 50.72 -24.71 -9.11
CA ILE A 201 51.97 -25.11 -8.42
C ILE A 201 51.85 -26.52 -7.85
N LEU A 202 50.70 -26.85 -7.22
CA LEU A 202 50.45 -28.17 -6.66
C LEU A 202 50.45 -29.27 -7.74
N ILE A 203 49.85 -29.02 -8.90
CA ILE A 203 49.87 -29.97 -10.04
C ILE A 203 51.30 -30.19 -10.54
N VAL A 204 52.11 -29.14 -10.64
CA VAL A 204 53.51 -29.23 -11.10
C VAL A 204 54.36 -30.07 -10.14
N ILE A 205 54.20 -29.89 -8.83
CA ILE A 205 54.92 -30.68 -7.82
C ILE A 205 54.57 -32.17 -7.95
N ILE A 206 53.28 -32.51 -8.08
CA ILE A 206 52.84 -33.90 -8.25
C ILE A 206 53.44 -34.53 -9.51
N LEU A 207 53.47 -33.81 -10.64
CA LEU A 207 54.08 -34.31 -11.87
C LEU A 207 55.59 -34.54 -11.73
N LEU A 208 56.27 -33.65 -11.01
CA LEU A 208 57.72 -33.77 -10.76
C LEU A 208 58.05 -34.98 -9.89
N GLU A 209 57.26 -35.24 -8.84
CA GLU A 209 57.38 -36.44 -8.00
C GLU A 209 57.20 -37.72 -8.80
N ILE A 210 56.17 -37.78 -9.67
CA ILE A 210 55.93 -38.94 -10.54
C ILE A 210 57.09 -39.14 -11.52
N ALA A 211 57.63 -38.06 -12.11
CA ALA A 211 58.75 -38.15 -13.04
C ALA A 211 60.01 -38.71 -12.38
N ILE A 212 60.33 -38.29 -11.15
CA ILE A 212 61.46 -38.82 -10.38
C ILE A 212 61.25 -40.31 -10.06
N LEU A 213 60.06 -40.70 -9.57
CA LEU A 213 59.73 -42.10 -9.30
C LEU A 213 59.88 -42.98 -10.55
N CYS A 214 59.33 -42.53 -11.69
CA CYS A 214 59.49 -43.22 -12.97
C CYS A 214 60.96 -43.34 -13.37
N GLY A 215 61.76 -42.28 -13.22
CA GLY A 215 63.19 -42.29 -13.52
C GLY A 215 63.97 -43.29 -12.67
N VAL A 216 63.70 -43.35 -11.37
CA VAL A 216 64.34 -44.31 -10.45
C VAL A 216 63.96 -45.75 -10.78
N VAL A 217 62.67 -46.01 -11.04
CA VAL A 217 62.21 -47.35 -11.42
C VAL A 217 62.85 -47.79 -12.74
N TYR A 218 62.90 -46.90 -13.74
CA TYR A 218 63.56 -47.19 -15.01
C TYR A 218 65.05 -47.50 -14.81
N TYR A 219 65.77 -46.70 -14.04
CA TYR A 219 67.19 -46.92 -13.78
C TYR A 219 67.44 -48.24 -13.04
N ARG A 220 66.57 -48.59 -12.08
CA ARG A 220 66.70 -49.83 -11.28
C ARG A 220 66.27 -51.09 -12.04
N PHE A 221 65.37 -50.99 -13.00
CA PHE A 221 64.90 -52.14 -13.76
C PHE A 221 65.76 -52.40 -15.01
N LEU A 222 66.37 -51.36 -15.58
CA LEU A 222 67.17 -51.45 -16.80
C LEU A 222 68.68 -51.64 -16.54
N ARG A 223 69.14 -51.56 -15.29
CA ARG A 223 70.52 -51.85 -14.85
C ARG A 223 70.51 -52.92 -13.77
#